data_AF-A0A961E7Q6-F1
#
_entry.id   AF-A0A961E7Q6-F1
#
_cell.length_a   1.000
_cell.length_b   1.000
_cell.length_c   1.000
_cell.angle_alpha   90.00
_cell.angle_beta   90.00
_cell.angle_gamma   90.00
#
_symmetry.space_group_name_H-M   'P 1'
#
loop_
_entity.id
_entity.type
_entity.pdbx_description
1 polymer ?
#
loop_
_entity_poly.entity_id
_entity_poly.type
_entity_poly.pdbx_seq_one_letter_code
_entity_poly.pdbx_strand_id
1 'polypeptide(L)'
;AQRFAQLGTWEGELRVGGTTHAVDRDTWVGSRDRSWGIRPSGESEPAGRGADEPLEGFWWLYLPLRFDDFAIGAYLADPGSTMDAGATSVVFGDDSGWTTNFPIGSLNGSNGFTITGIGSLDWSGYSVSDAGDVNGDGIDDMLVGAPYAGLYGETYLIFGKTSGWTQTLDLSTLNGTNGVRLIGYAGSTGHSVSGAGDINGDGYADIVIGAPDGKAPGGNAGISQAGLSFVVFGKSLGWTSTLAL
;
A
#
# COMPACT_ATOMS: atom_id res chain seq x y z
N ALA A 1 -14.82 -4.85 -14.38
CA ALA A 1 -13.73 -5.76 -14.78
C ALA A 1 -12.76 -5.89 -13.62
N GLN A 2 -12.57 -7.10 -13.08
CA GLN A 2 -11.58 -7.34 -12.02
C GLN A 2 -10.19 -7.42 -12.67
N ARG A 3 -9.23 -6.65 -12.18
CA ARG A 3 -7.84 -6.70 -12.64
C ARG A 3 -7.01 -7.41 -11.59
N PHE A 4 -6.48 -8.57 -11.95
CA PHE A 4 -5.47 -9.26 -11.15
C PHE A 4 -4.11 -8.70 -11.53
N ALA A 5 -3.48 -7.99 -10.60
CA ALA A 5 -2.03 -7.86 -10.64
C ALA A 5 -1.44 -9.11 -9.98
N GLN A 6 -0.46 -9.71 -10.63
CA GLN A 6 0.19 -10.90 -10.11
C GLN A 6 1.46 -10.47 -9.41
N LEU A 7 1.62 -10.97 -8.20
CA LEU A 7 2.84 -10.86 -7.45
C LEU A 7 3.61 -12.16 -7.55
N GLY A 8 4.92 -12.03 -7.56
CA GLY A 8 5.81 -13.16 -7.58
C GLY A 8 7.23 -12.72 -7.36
N THR A 9 8.06 -13.73 -7.14
CA THR A 9 9.49 -13.62 -7.31
C THR A 9 9.80 -13.80 -8.79
N TRP A 10 10.76 -13.03 -9.29
CA TRP A 10 11.10 -13.00 -10.71
C TRP A 10 12.46 -13.62 -10.92
N GLU A 11 12.64 -14.34 -12.02
CA GLU A 11 13.96 -14.77 -12.48
C GLU A 11 14.18 -14.39 -13.93
N GLY A 12 15.42 -14.05 -14.28
CA GLY A 12 15.80 -13.77 -15.66
C GLY A 12 16.85 -12.69 -15.79
N GLU A 13 16.81 -11.95 -16.90
CA GLU A 13 17.75 -10.89 -17.20
C GLU A 13 17.01 -9.56 -17.44
N LEU A 14 17.39 -8.51 -16.70
CA LEU A 14 16.94 -7.14 -16.94
C LEU A 14 18.03 -6.37 -17.68
N ARG A 15 17.71 -5.78 -18.85
CA ARG A 15 18.67 -4.97 -19.62
C ARG A 15 18.33 -3.49 -19.52
N VAL A 16 19.24 -2.70 -18.94
CA VAL A 16 19.10 -1.25 -18.79
C VAL A 16 20.33 -0.56 -19.38
N GLY A 17 20.14 0.31 -20.37
CA GLY A 17 21.23 1.10 -20.96
C GLY A 17 22.38 0.26 -21.53
N GLY A 18 22.11 -0.95 -22.02
CA GLY A 18 23.13 -1.88 -22.53
C GLY A 18 23.80 -2.75 -21.46
N THR A 19 23.49 -2.55 -20.18
CA THR A 19 23.95 -3.41 -19.07
C THR A 19 22.89 -4.47 -18.78
N THR A 20 23.33 -5.71 -18.53
CA THR A 20 22.44 -6.82 -18.15
C THR A 20 22.59 -7.11 -16.66
N HIS A 21 21.47 -7.14 -15.96
CA HIS A 21 21.37 -7.48 -14.54
C HIS A 21 20.67 -8.83 -14.41
N ALA A 22 21.20 -9.71 -13.57
CA ALA A 22 20.48 -10.92 -13.19
C ALA A 22 19.33 -10.53 -12.26
N VAL A 23 18.13 -11.00 -12.59
CA VAL A 23 16.95 -10.94 -11.75
C VAL A 23 16.86 -12.30 -11.06
N ASP A 24 16.92 -12.28 -9.74
CA ASP A 24 16.98 -13.47 -8.89
C ASP A 24 15.77 -13.53 -7.97
N ARG A 25 15.23 -14.73 -7.76
CA ARG A 25 13.96 -14.92 -7.06
C ARG A 25 14.03 -14.57 -5.58
N ASP A 26 15.21 -14.64 -4.97
CA ASP A 26 15.39 -14.44 -3.54
C ASP A 26 15.58 -12.95 -3.21
N THR A 27 15.81 -12.12 -4.22
CA THR A 27 16.13 -10.70 -4.06
C THR A 27 15.20 -9.76 -4.84
N TRP A 28 14.50 -10.25 -5.87
CA TRP A 28 13.63 -9.44 -6.71
C TRP A 28 12.16 -9.81 -6.56
N VAL A 29 11.47 -9.01 -5.73
CA VAL A 29 10.02 -9.03 -5.55
C VAL A 29 9.40 -7.87 -6.32
N GLY A 30 8.35 -8.14 -7.09
CA GLY A 30 7.68 -7.09 -7.86
C GLY A 30 6.25 -7.43 -8.25
N SER A 31 5.44 -6.40 -8.46
CA SER A 31 4.08 -6.52 -8.97
C SER A 31 4.03 -6.39 -10.49
N ARG A 32 3.27 -7.24 -11.19
CA ARG A 32 2.89 -6.96 -12.58
C ARG A 32 1.46 -6.45 -12.66
N ASP A 33 1.27 -5.32 -13.35
CA ASP A 33 -0.02 -4.93 -13.88
C ASP A 33 -0.25 -5.62 -15.24
N ARG A 34 -1.45 -6.15 -15.47
CA ARG A 34 -1.90 -6.58 -16.79
C ARG A 34 -2.59 -5.43 -17.52
N SER A 35 -1.91 -4.29 -17.64
CA SER A 35 -2.28 -3.26 -18.60
C SER A 35 -1.58 -3.51 -19.93
N TRP A 36 -2.28 -3.20 -21.02
CA TRP A 36 -2.04 -3.63 -22.40
C TRP A 36 -0.79 -3.00 -23.05
N GLY A 37 0.41 -3.25 -22.50
CA GLY A 37 1.64 -2.60 -22.98
C GLY A 37 2.92 -3.44 -22.96
N ILE A 38 3.00 -4.52 -22.17
CA ILE A 38 4.17 -5.41 -22.14
C ILE A 38 3.69 -6.87 -22.32
N ARG A 39 4.12 -7.51 -23.41
CA ARG A 39 3.81 -8.91 -23.74
C ARG A 39 5.09 -9.75 -23.82
N PRO A 40 5.06 -11.03 -23.38
CA PRO A 40 6.06 -12.00 -23.82
C PRO A 40 6.08 -12.07 -25.35
N SER A 41 7.27 -12.13 -25.95
CA SER A 41 7.41 -12.32 -27.39
C SER A 41 6.84 -13.69 -27.78
N GLY A 42 5.67 -13.71 -28.42
CA GLY A 42 5.09 -14.92 -29.01
C GLY A 42 3.65 -15.28 -28.61
N GLU A 43 2.99 -14.52 -27.72
CA GLU A 43 1.61 -14.82 -27.30
C GLU A 43 0.53 -13.98 -28.02
N SER A 44 -0.65 -14.60 -28.22
CA SER A 44 -1.84 -14.00 -28.84
C SER A 44 -2.61 -13.08 -27.89
N GLU A 45 -3.44 -12.20 -28.45
CA GLU A 45 -4.32 -11.32 -27.66
C GLU A 45 -5.29 -12.10 -26.76
N PRO A 46 -5.51 -11.69 -25.49
CA PRO A 46 -6.52 -12.29 -24.64
C PRO A 46 -7.94 -11.95 -25.13
N ALA A 47 -8.83 -12.94 -25.14
CA ALA A 47 -10.25 -12.72 -25.40
C ALA A 47 -10.96 -12.14 -24.16
N GLY A 48 -11.72 -11.03 -24.31
CA GLY A 48 -12.48 -10.46 -23.18
C GLY A 48 -12.95 -9.00 -23.26
N ARG A 49 -13.37 -8.50 -24.43
CA ARG A 49 -14.02 -7.17 -24.50
C ARG A 49 -15.44 -7.24 -23.94
N GLY A 50 -15.65 -6.80 -22.71
CA GLY A 50 -17.00 -6.50 -22.19
C GLY A 50 -17.43 -5.12 -22.68
N ALA A 51 -18.35 -5.08 -23.65
CA ALA A 51 -18.85 -3.84 -24.26
C ALA A 51 -20.30 -3.47 -23.88
N ASP A 52 -20.95 -4.22 -22.98
CA ASP A 52 -22.42 -4.16 -22.87
C ASP A 52 -22.97 -3.70 -21.50
N GLU A 53 -22.13 -3.21 -20.59
CA GLU A 53 -22.60 -2.59 -19.33
C GLU A 53 -22.04 -1.16 -19.23
N PRO A 54 -22.87 -0.13 -18.95
CA PRO A 54 -22.35 1.20 -18.65
C PRO A 54 -21.56 1.13 -17.35
N LEU A 55 -20.24 1.31 -17.45
CA LEU A 55 -19.34 1.34 -16.31
C LEU A 55 -19.55 2.66 -15.56
N GLU A 56 -20.37 2.66 -14.50
CA GLU A 56 -20.43 3.76 -13.55
C GLU A 56 -19.23 3.66 -12.58
N GLY A 57 -18.39 4.69 -12.56
CA GLY A 57 -17.23 4.80 -11.66
C GLY A 57 -15.90 5.06 -12.38
N PHE A 58 -15.05 5.86 -11.75
CA PHE A 58 -13.72 6.27 -12.20
C PHE A 58 -12.67 5.33 -11.58
N TRP A 59 -11.73 4.77 -12.37
CA TRP A 59 -10.84 3.68 -11.92
C TRP A 59 -9.36 4.01 -12.07
N TRP A 60 -8.60 3.94 -10.98
CA TRP A 60 -7.16 3.78 -10.98
C TRP A 60 -6.77 2.41 -10.41
N LEU A 61 -5.60 1.91 -10.84
CA LEU A 61 -5.06 0.59 -10.52
C LEU A 61 -3.90 0.73 -9.54
N TYR A 62 -3.87 -0.04 -8.44
CA TYR A 62 -2.68 -0.12 -7.57
C TYR A 62 -2.45 -1.52 -6.96
N LEU A 63 -1.21 -1.72 -6.53
CA LEU A 63 -0.49 -2.97 -6.31
C LEU A 63 -1.21 -3.97 -5.40
N PRO A 64 -1.22 -5.27 -5.76
CA PRO A 64 -1.19 -6.30 -4.76
C PRO A 64 0.23 -6.30 -4.15
N LEU A 65 0.37 -6.52 -2.84
CA LEU A 65 1.66 -6.72 -2.14
C LEU A 65 1.69 -8.14 -1.58
N ARG A 66 2.85 -8.81 -1.56
CA ARG A 66 2.99 -10.22 -1.15
C ARG A 66 4.04 -10.29 -0.06
N PHE A 67 3.63 -10.94 1.01
CA PHE A 67 4.39 -11.28 2.20
C PHE A 67 4.62 -12.80 2.18
N ASP A 68 5.43 -13.31 3.10
CA ASP A 68 5.63 -14.76 3.25
C ASP A 68 4.30 -15.49 3.55
N ASP A 69 3.44 -14.85 4.35
CA ASP A 69 2.20 -15.46 4.86
C ASP A 69 0.90 -14.89 4.25
N PHE A 70 0.93 -13.72 3.60
CA PHE A 70 -0.29 -13.07 3.09
C PHE A 70 -0.09 -12.18 1.86
N ALA A 71 -1.19 -11.71 1.29
CA ALA A 71 -1.18 -10.66 0.27
C ALA A 71 -2.07 -9.48 0.68
N ILE A 72 -1.71 -8.28 0.28
CA ILE A 72 -2.59 -7.11 0.39
C ILE A 72 -3.07 -6.81 -1.03
N GLY A 73 -4.37 -6.59 -1.22
CA GLY A 73 -4.92 -6.09 -2.47
C GLY A 73 -5.63 -4.78 -2.22
N ALA A 74 -5.04 -3.64 -2.59
CA ALA A 74 -5.75 -2.36 -2.43
C ALA A 74 -6.82 -2.19 -3.51
N TYR A 75 -8.07 -2.19 -3.05
CA TYR A 75 -9.23 -1.80 -3.84
C TYR A 75 -9.81 -0.55 -3.20
N LEU A 76 -9.68 0.60 -3.86
CA LEU A 76 -10.45 1.79 -3.49
C LEU A 76 -11.93 1.45 -3.75
N ALA A 77 -12.64 1.10 -2.70
CA ALA A 77 -14.08 0.91 -2.69
C ALA A 77 -14.72 1.95 -1.77
N ASP A 78 -15.92 2.40 -2.14
CA ASP A 78 -16.77 3.30 -1.34
C ASP A 78 -17.67 2.44 -0.43
N PRO A 79 -17.32 2.20 0.85
CA PRO A 79 -18.24 1.58 1.79
C PRO A 79 -19.33 2.60 2.14
N GLY A 80 -20.42 2.56 1.38
CA GLY A 80 -21.52 3.52 1.44
C GLY A 80 -21.88 4.01 2.85
N SER A 81 -21.66 5.30 3.06
CA SER A 81 -22.32 6.25 3.99
C SER A 81 -21.48 7.53 4.17
N THR A 82 -20.21 7.52 3.74
CA THR A 82 -19.30 8.67 3.74
C THR A 82 -18.63 8.81 2.36
N MET A 83 -18.85 9.94 1.67
CA MET A 83 -18.30 10.16 0.33
C MET A 83 -16.75 10.16 0.39
N ASP A 84 -16.12 9.27 -0.37
CA ASP A 84 -14.67 9.14 -0.57
C ASP A 84 -13.81 9.06 0.71
N ALA A 85 -14.31 8.44 1.80
CA ALA A 85 -13.46 8.15 2.96
C ALA A 85 -12.37 7.10 2.64
N GLY A 86 -12.64 6.24 1.66
CA GLY A 86 -11.75 5.20 1.18
C GLY A 86 -11.72 3.96 2.08
N ALA A 87 -11.46 2.81 1.46
CA ALA A 87 -11.27 1.54 2.14
C ALA A 87 -10.13 0.75 1.48
N THR A 88 -9.43 -0.07 2.26
CA THR A 88 -8.42 -1.01 1.78
C THR A 88 -8.80 -2.41 2.23
N SER A 89 -8.63 -3.43 1.39
CA SER A 89 -8.88 -4.82 1.77
C SER A 89 -7.58 -5.60 1.86
N VAL A 90 -7.36 -6.26 2.98
CA VAL A 90 -6.27 -7.21 3.18
C VAL A 90 -6.82 -8.61 2.97
N VAL A 91 -6.14 -9.46 2.20
CA VAL A 91 -6.62 -10.82 1.89
C VAL A 91 -5.52 -11.83 2.17
N PHE A 92 -5.73 -12.68 3.18
CA PHE A 92 -4.67 -13.60 3.60
C PHE A 92 -4.38 -14.68 2.58
N GLY A 93 -3.12 -15.14 2.57
CA GLY A 93 -2.69 -16.28 1.78
C GLY A 93 -3.54 -17.51 2.09
N ASP A 94 -3.79 -18.32 1.07
CA ASP A 94 -4.50 -19.60 1.23
C ASP A 94 -3.68 -20.72 0.59
N ASP A 95 -3.08 -21.56 1.44
CA ASP A 95 -2.30 -22.74 1.04
C ASP A 95 -3.16 -23.83 0.38
N SER A 96 -4.49 -23.78 0.54
CA SER A 96 -5.42 -24.64 -0.17
C SER A 96 -5.68 -24.18 -1.61
N GLY A 97 -5.15 -23.01 -1.98
CA GLY A 97 -5.19 -22.44 -3.32
C GLY A 97 -6.34 -21.44 -3.51
N TRP A 98 -6.12 -20.50 -4.41
CA TRP A 98 -7.11 -19.46 -4.73
C TRP A 98 -8.12 -19.94 -5.76
N THR A 99 -9.39 -19.62 -5.54
CA THR A 99 -10.39 -19.70 -6.61
C THR A 99 -10.19 -18.56 -7.61
N THR A 100 -10.74 -18.70 -8.83
CA THR A 100 -10.62 -17.65 -9.85
C THR A 100 -11.28 -16.33 -9.45
N ASN A 101 -12.22 -16.37 -8.50
CA ASN A 101 -12.96 -15.22 -7.99
C ASN A 101 -12.99 -15.24 -6.45
N PHE A 102 -12.27 -14.31 -5.81
CA PHE A 102 -12.35 -14.09 -4.37
C PHE A 102 -13.36 -12.96 -4.06
N PRO A 103 -14.48 -13.23 -3.37
CA PRO A 103 -15.43 -12.18 -3.03
C PRO A 103 -14.90 -11.34 -1.86
N ILE A 104 -14.49 -10.09 -2.13
CA ILE A 104 -14.03 -9.14 -1.10
C ILE A 104 -15.06 -8.95 0.03
N GLY A 105 -16.36 -9.03 -0.27
CA GLY A 105 -17.41 -8.98 0.76
C GLY A 105 -17.45 -10.16 1.71
N SER A 106 -16.64 -11.21 1.47
CA SER A 106 -16.54 -12.39 2.34
C SER A 106 -15.43 -12.30 3.39
N LEU A 107 -14.68 -11.19 3.42
CA LEU A 107 -13.65 -10.96 4.41
C LEU A 107 -14.26 -11.01 5.81
N ASN A 108 -13.65 -11.74 6.73
CA ASN A 108 -14.21 -12.02 8.06
C ASN A 108 -13.19 -12.00 9.21
N GLY A 109 -11.96 -11.58 8.92
CA GLY A 109 -10.84 -11.56 9.86
C GLY A 109 -10.00 -12.83 9.88
N SER A 110 -10.50 -13.95 9.34
CA SER A 110 -9.75 -15.21 9.18
C SER A 110 -9.21 -15.41 7.77
N ASN A 111 -9.87 -14.84 6.76
CA ASN A 111 -9.43 -14.84 5.35
C ASN A 111 -8.96 -13.44 4.88
N GLY A 112 -8.79 -12.51 5.82
CA GLY A 112 -8.49 -11.10 5.58
C GLY A 112 -9.54 -10.17 6.18
N PHE A 113 -9.37 -8.86 5.99
CA PHE A 113 -10.17 -7.82 6.64
C PHE A 113 -10.18 -6.52 5.83
N THR A 114 -11.10 -5.62 6.16
CA THR A 114 -11.20 -4.30 5.54
C THR A 114 -10.69 -3.22 6.50
N ILE A 115 -9.85 -2.32 6.00
CA ILE A 115 -9.41 -1.12 6.69
C ILE A 115 -10.31 0.03 6.22
N THR A 116 -10.91 0.77 7.16
CA THR A 116 -11.81 1.90 6.84
C THR A 116 -11.17 3.23 7.19
N GLY A 117 -11.32 4.21 6.28
CA GLY A 117 -10.94 5.60 6.49
C GLY A 117 -11.69 6.29 7.63
N ILE A 118 -11.17 7.44 8.07
CA ILE A 118 -11.71 8.21 9.21
C ILE A 118 -12.72 9.26 8.74
N GLY A 119 -12.32 10.15 7.83
CA GLY A 119 -13.12 11.27 7.35
C GLY A 119 -13.53 11.12 5.88
N SER A 120 -14.65 11.73 5.52
CA SER A 120 -15.05 11.89 4.12
C SER A 120 -13.99 12.67 3.34
N LEU A 121 -13.75 12.28 2.08
CA LEU A 121 -12.76 12.89 1.19
C LEU A 121 -11.30 12.73 1.61
N ASP A 122 -10.99 11.97 2.65
CA ASP A 122 -9.60 11.67 3.07
C ASP A 122 -8.87 10.80 2.04
N TRP A 123 -9.61 10.02 1.24
CA TRP A 123 -9.11 9.06 0.25
C TRP A 123 -8.11 8.08 0.86
N SER A 124 -8.46 7.52 2.03
CA SER A 124 -7.66 6.45 2.63
C SER A 124 -7.54 5.25 1.69
N GLY A 125 -6.32 4.70 1.56
CA GLY A 125 -6.03 3.68 0.56
C GLY A 125 -5.62 4.24 -0.80
N TYR A 126 -5.34 5.55 -0.89
CA TYR A 126 -4.77 6.16 -2.10
C TYR A 126 -3.47 5.49 -2.52
N SER A 127 -2.61 5.20 -1.54
CA SER A 127 -1.42 4.39 -1.69
C SER A 127 -1.36 3.37 -0.57
N VAL A 128 -0.82 2.19 -0.86
CA VAL A 128 -0.55 1.15 0.14
C VAL A 128 0.79 0.52 -0.13
N SER A 129 1.46 0.06 0.92
CA SER A 129 2.69 -0.73 0.80
C SER A 129 2.84 -1.67 1.99
N ASP A 130 3.62 -2.73 1.79
CA ASP A 130 4.35 -3.37 2.88
C ASP A 130 5.29 -2.34 3.55
N ALA A 131 5.42 -2.45 4.86
CA ALA A 131 6.34 -1.65 5.67
C ALA A 131 7.55 -2.47 6.16
N GLY A 132 7.49 -3.81 6.10
CA GLY A 132 8.34 -4.72 6.86
C GLY A 132 8.01 -4.68 8.36
N ASP A 133 8.79 -5.36 9.18
CA ASP A 133 8.68 -5.34 10.64
C ASP A 133 9.27 -4.04 11.24
N VAL A 134 8.46 -2.98 11.29
CA VAL A 134 8.87 -1.64 11.75
C VAL A 134 8.90 -1.58 13.27
N ASN A 135 8.09 -2.41 13.94
CA ASN A 135 8.00 -2.48 15.39
C ASN A 135 8.84 -3.60 16.04
N GLY A 136 9.53 -4.42 15.24
CA GLY A 136 10.42 -5.49 15.70
C GLY A 136 9.73 -6.64 16.43
N ASP A 137 8.45 -6.89 16.17
CA ASP A 137 7.69 -7.98 16.80
C ASP A 137 7.76 -9.31 16.03
N GLY A 138 8.46 -9.30 14.90
CA GLY A 138 8.65 -10.44 14.00
C GLY A 138 7.51 -10.62 12.99
N ILE A 139 6.61 -9.65 12.85
CA ILE A 139 5.49 -9.68 11.92
C ILE A 139 5.51 -8.42 11.06
N ASP A 140 5.39 -8.58 9.74
CA ASP A 140 5.40 -7.43 8.84
C ASP A 140 4.20 -6.49 9.07
N ASP A 141 4.50 -5.20 9.01
CA ASP A 141 3.55 -4.10 9.18
C ASP A 141 3.09 -3.54 7.81
N MET A 142 2.08 -2.67 7.84
CA MET A 142 1.42 -2.18 6.63
C MET A 142 1.31 -0.66 6.60
N LEU A 143 1.44 -0.07 5.41
CA LEU A 143 1.24 1.35 5.16
C LEU A 143 -0.04 1.62 4.37
N VAL A 144 -0.80 2.62 4.80
CA VAL A 144 -1.96 3.16 4.09
C VAL A 144 -1.84 4.68 4.01
N GLY A 145 -1.81 5.23 2.81
CA GLY A 145 -1.76 6.67 2.54
C GLY A 145 -3.15 7.28 2.36
N ALA A 146 -3.33 8.48 2.92
CA ALA A 146 -4.51 9.32 2.78
C ALA A 146 -4.08 10.78 2.49
N PRO A 147 -3.64 11.09 1.26
CA PRO A 147 -3.02 12.37 0.91
C PRO A 147 -3.93 13.59 1.06
N TYR A 148 -5.24 13.37 1.15
CA TYR A 148 -6.24 14.43 1.32
C TYR A 148 -6.82 14.47 2.74
N ALA A 149 -6.35 13.61 3.64
CA ALA A 149 -6.70 13.68 5.06
C ALA A 149 -6.03 14.89 5.73
N GLY A 150 -6.78 15.56 6.59
CA GLY A 150 -6.29 16.74 7.30
C GLY A 150 -5.84 17.86 6.35
N LEU A 151 -4.88 18.69 6.79
CA LEU A 151 -4.40 19.83 5.98
C LEU A 151 -3.26 19.44 5.02
N TYR A 152 -2.48 18.41 5.36
CA TYR A 152 -1.23 18.08 4.66
C TYR A 152 -1.09 16.58 4.33
N GLY A 153 -2.21 15.88 4.24
CA GLY A 153 -2.23 14.43 4.10
C GLY A 153 -1.78 13.71 5.36
N GLU A 154 -2.05 12.41 5.37
CA GLU A 154 -1.69 11.52 6.46
C GLU A 154 -1.26 10.15 5.93
N THR A 155 -0.48 9.44 6.74
CA THR A 155 -0.12 8.05 6.50
C THR A 155 -0.42 7.24 7.74
N TYR A 156 -0.85 6.01 7.57
CA TYR A 156 -1.18 5.10 8.66
C TYR A 156 -0.24 3.91 8.58
N LEU A 157 0.56 3.72 9.63
CA LEU A 157 1.34 2.51 9.86
C LEU A 157 0.47 1.58 10.73
N ILE A 158 0.20 0.37 10.26
CA ILE A 158 -0.66 -0.59 10.93
C ILE A 158 0.20 -1.78 11.30
N PHE A 159 0.22 -2.13 12.59
CA PHE A 159 1.08 -3.22 13.03
C PHE A 159 0.50 -4.59 12.70
N GLY A 160 1.37 -5.46 12.21
CA GLY A 160 1.09 -6.88 12.01
C GLY A 160 0.70 -7.55 13.32
N LYS A 161 -0.03 -8.67 13.24
CA LYS A 161 -0.33 -9.50 14.41
C LYS A 161 -0.80 -10.91 14.06
N THR A 162 -0.50 -11.84 14.96
CA THR A 162 -0.96 -13.25 14.90
C THR A 162 -2.20 -13.53 15.74
N SER A 163 -2.62 -12.60 16.60
CA SER A 163 -3.78 -12.77 17.51
C SER A 163 -5.16 -12.75 16.81
N GLY A 164 -5.16 -12.79 15.48
CA GLY A 164 -6.35 -12.77 14.63
C GLY A 164 -6.84 -11.35 14.36
N TRP A 165 -7.52 -11.20 13.21
CA TRP A 165 -8.12 -9.95 12.77
C TRP A 165 -9.64 -9.99 12.93
N THR A 166 -10.23 -8.82 13.11
CA THR A 166 -11.68 -8.62 12.95
C THR A 166 -11.99 -8.41 11.47
N GLN A 167 -13.26 -8.53 11.07
CA GLN A 167 -13.67 -8.22 9.70
C GLN A 167 -13.27 -6.80 9.25
N THR A 168 -13.25 -5.85 10.20
CA THR A 168 -12.91 -4.45 9.94
C THR A 168 -11.88 -3.94 10.93
N LEU A 169 -10.91 -3.15 10.44
CA LEU A 169 -10.04 -2.27 11.21
C LEU A 169 -10.40 -0.82 10.90
N ASP A 170 -10.81 -0.07 11.91
CA ASP A 170 -11.06 1.36 11.79
C ASP A 170 -9.78 2.15 12.13
N LEU A 171 -9.30 2.97 11.18
CA LEU A 171 -8.07 3.76 11.34
C LEU A 171 -8.14 4.75 12.51
N SER A 172 -9.33 5.14 12.96
CA SER A 172 -9.50 5.99 14.16
C SER A 172 -9.13 5.28 15.46
N THR A 173 -9.00 3.95 15.43
CA THR A 173 -8.69 3.11 16.61
C THR A 173 -7.19 2.87 16.81
N LEU A 174 -6.33 3.45 15.95
CA LEU A 174 -4.87 3.34 16.10
C LEU A 174 -4.40 4.04 17.38
N ASN A 175 -3.59 3.35 18.18
CA ASN A 175 -3.27 3.76 19.55
C ASN A 175 -1.78 3.64 19.93
N GLY A 176 -0.92 3.29 18.99
CA GLY A 176 0.51 3.06 19.22
C GLY A 176 0.87 1.61 19.59
N THR A 177 -0.11 0.74 19.87
CA THR A 177 0.12 -0.70 20.04
C THR A 177 -0.42 -1.54 18.88
N ASN A 178 -1.32 -0.99 18.07
CA ASN A 178 -1.88 -1.62 16.86
C ASN A 178 -1.55 -0.84 15.58
N GLY A 179 -0.77 0.24 15.70
CA GLY A 179 -0.42 1.13 14.62
C GLY A 179 -0.38 2.61 15.04
N VAL A 180 0.00 3.46 14.11
CA VAL A 180 0.35 4.86 14.31
C VAL A 180 -0.18 5.72 13.16
N ARG A 181 -0.71 6.89 13.50
CA ARG A 181 -1.09 7.93 12.54
C ARG A 181 0.05 8.92 12.34
N LEU A 182 0.58 8.98 11.13
CA LEU A 182 1.68 9.86 10.71
C LEU A 182 1.08 11.12 10.06
N ILE A 183 1.26 12.27 10.69
CA ILE A 183 0.64 13.53 10.27
C ILE A 183 1.68 14.41 9.56
N GLY A 184 1.40 14.75 8.30
CA GLY A 184 2.22 15.69 7.55
C GLY A 184 2.15 17.12 8.10
N TYR A 185 3.22 17.89 7.90
CA TYR A 185 3.22 19.34 8.14
C TYR A 185 3.29 20.18 6.85
N ALA A 186 3.51 19.53 5.70
CA ALA A 186 3.57 20.18 4.40
C ALA A 186 3.33 19.17 3.27
N GLY A 187 2.66 19.62 2.20
CA GLY A 187 2.36 18.81 1.02
C GLY A 187 1.21 17.84 1.24
N SER A 188 1.09 16.85 0.36
CA SER A 188 0.06 15.79 0.41
C SER A 188 0.73 14.49 0.87
N THR A 189 1.12 14.40 2.15
CA THR A 189 1.80 13.20 2.69
C THR A 189 0.92 11.95 2.57
N GLY A 190 1.52 10.80 2.27
CA GLY A 190 0.75 9.59 1.97
C GLY A 190 0.29 9.49 0.50
N HIS A 191 0.74 10.39 -0.38
CA HIS A 191 0.52 10.25 -1.82
C HIS A 191 1.29 9.05 -2.40
N SER A 192 2.45 8.73 -1.84
CA SER A 192 3.18 7.49 -2.09
C SER A 192 3.82 7.00 -0.80
N VAL A 193 3.72 5.71 -0.52
CA VAL A 193 4.30 5.07 0.68
C VAL A 193 5.04 3.82 0.26
N SER A 194 6.12 3.48 0.96
CA SER A 194 6.88 2.25 0.76
C SER A 194 7.65 1.89 2.02
N GLY A 195 7.80 0.60 2.31
CA GLY A 195 8.91 0.11 3.13
C GLY A 195 10.24 0.46 2.44
N ALA A 196 11.24 0.83 3.24
CA ALA A 196 12.60 1.12 2.82
C ALA A 196 13.59 0.02 3.21
N GLY A 197 13.13 -0.98 4.00
CA GLY A 197 13.99 -1.92 4.70
C GLY A 197 14.73 -1.23 5.86
N ASP A 198 15.61 -1.96 6.53
CA ASP A 198 16.49 -1.37 7.55
C ASP A 198 17.64 -0.61 6.86
N ILE A 199 17.49 0.71 6.69
CA ILE A 199 18.49 1.54 6.00
C ILE A 199 19.54 2.10 6.94
N ASN A 200 19.32 1.99 8.25
CA ASN A 200 20.21 2.54 9.27
C ASN A 200 21.02 1.46 10.02
N GLY A 201 20.69 0.19 9.85
CA GLY A 201 21.35 -0.98 10.42
C GLY A 201 20.98 -1.27 11.88
N ASP A 202 19.83 -0.81 12.37
CA ASP A 202 19.38 -0.99 13.75
C ASP A 202 18.52 -2.24 13.98
N GLY A 203 18.21 -2.98 12.90
CA GLY A 203 17.44 -4.21 12.92
C GLY A 203 15.93 -4.02 12.84
N TYR A 204 15.43 -2.81 12.62
CA TYR A 204 14.01 -2.53 12.40
C TYR A 204 13.79 -2.04 10.96
N ALA A 205 12.67 -2.42 10.34
CA ALA A 205 12.35 -1.90 9.01
C ALA A 205 12.04 -0.40 9.09
N ASP A 206 12.57 0.37 8.14
CA ASP A 206 12.28 1.79 7.98
C ASP A 206 11.26 2.00 6.86
N ILE A 207 10.59 3.15 6.85
CA ILE A 207 9.58 3.49 5.84
C ILE A 207 9.88 4.83 5.16
N VAL A 208 9.44 4.99 3.91
CA VAL A 208 9.52 6.23 3.16
C VAL A 208 8.13 6.71 2.73
N ILE A 209 7.89 8.01 2.88
CA ILE A 209 6.61 8.67 2.58
C ILE A 209 6.86 9.86 1.66
N GLY A 210 6.14 9.91 0.54
CA GLY A 210 6.17 11.02 -0.41
C GLY A 210 5.05 12.03 -0.18
N ALA A 211 5.40 13.31 -0.34
CA ALA A 211 4.48 14.45 -0.34
C ALA A 211 4.84 15.40 -1.50
N PRO A 212 4.40 15.09 -2.73
CA PRO A 212 4.85 15.78 -3.94
C PRO A 212 4.49 17.29 -3.97
N ASP A 213 3.41 17.68 -3.29
CA ASP A 213 2.98 19.08 -3.19
C ASP A 213 3.68 19.85 -2.05
N GLY A 214 4.61 19.20 -1.35
CA GLY A 214 5.30 19.76 -0.20
C GLY A 214 6.26 20.89 -0.58
N LYS A 215 6.34 21.89 0.32
CA LYS A 215 7.38 22.92 0.30
C LYS A 215 8.31 22.71 1.50
N ALA A 216 9.58 22.44 1.24
CA ALA A 216 10.58 22.33 2.30
C ALA A 216 10.70 23.62 3.13
N PRO A 217 10.86 23.53 4.46
CA PRO A 217 11.28 24.65 5.28
C PRO A 217 12.58 25.25 4.73
N GLY A 218 12.60 26.55 4.42
CA GLY A 218 13.75 27.22 3.82
C GLY A 218 13.87 27.13 2.28
N GLY A 219 12.91 26.51 1.60
CA GLY A 219 12.86 26.47 0.14
C GLY A 219 12.65 27.85 -0.49
N ASN A 220 13.33 28.12 -1.61
CA ASN A 220 13.21 29.36 -2.38
C ASN A 220 11.73 29.71 -2.62
N ALA A 221 11.36 30.97 -2.39
CA ALA A 221 9.98 31.43 -2.46
C ALA A 221 9.31 31.28 -3.85
N GLY A 222 10.06 30.89 -4.89
CA GLY A 222 9.57 30.70 -6.26
C GLY A 222 9.38 29.26 -6.72
N ILE A 223 9.68 28.24 -5.90
CA ILE A 223 9.40 26.83 -6.24
C ILE A 223 8.15 26.35 -5.49
N SER A 224 6.99 26.49 -6.12
CA SER A 224 5.79 25.75 -5.71
C SER A 224 6.00 24.27 -6.08
N GLN A 225 5.75 23.34 -5.16
CA GLN A 225 5.78 21.88 -5.38
C GLN A 225 7.19 21.29 -5.61
N ALA A 226 8.15 21.66 -4.76
CA ALA A 226 9.47 21.00 -4.79
C ALA A 226 9.41 19.51 -4.37
N GLY A 227 8.32 19.12 -3.69
CA GLY A 227 8.13 17.80 -3.12
C GLY A 227 8.91 17.61 -1.83
N LEU A 228 8.37 16.77 -0.95
CA LEU A 228 9.05 16.26 0.23
C LEU A 228 9.04 14.74 0.22
N SER A 229 10.08 14.18 0.83
CA SER A 229 10.14 12.77 1.19
C SER A 229 10.56 12.66 2.65
N PHE A 230 9.83 11.85 3.40
CA PHE A 230 10.10 11.58 4.80
C PHE A 230 10.59 10.16 4.93
N VAL A 231 11.63 9.94 5.72
CA VAL A 231 12.00 8.61 6.20
C VAL A 231 11.64 8.55 7.67
N VAL A 232 10.94 7.50 8.08
CA VAL A 232 10.61 7.23 9.47
C VAL A 232 11.31 5.94 9.86
N PHE A 233 12.16 6.03 10.88
CA PHE A 233 12.90 4.87 11.35
C PHE A 233 12.05 3.97 12.24
N GLY A 234 12.25 2.67 12.08
CA GLY A 234 11.64 1.64 12.91
C GLY A 234 12.17 1.67 14.35
N LYS A 235 11.42 1.04 15.27
CA LYS A 235 11.82 0.86 16.67
C LYS A 235 10.90 -0.11 17.40
N SER A 236 11.42 -0.80 18.41
CA SER A 236 10.66 -1.78 19.19
C SER A 236 9.56 -1.22 20.09
N LEU A 237 9.74 -0.01 20.65
CA LEU A 237 8.84 0.51 21.69
C LEU A 237 8.69 2.04 21.61
N GLY A 238 7.69 2.55 22.33
CA GLY A 238 7.46 3.99 22.46
C GLY A 238 6.79 4.60 21.22
N TRP A 239 6.08 3.80 20.44
CA TRP A 239 5.11 4.30 19.48
C TRP A 239 3.92 4.93 20.21
N THR A 240 3.57 6.14 19.80
CA THR A 240 2.36 6.84 20.23
C THR A 240 1.27 6.65 19.17
N SER A 241 0.02 6.94 19.51
CA SER A 241 -1.08 6.92 18.53
C SER A 241 -0.85 7.85 17.33
N THR A 242 -0.01 8.86 17.52
CA THR A 242 0.29 9.87 16.51
C THR A 242 1.77 10.20 16.48
N LEU A 243 2.32 10.39 15.28
CA LEU A 243 3.65 10.94 15.04
C LEU A 243 3.53 12.10 14.04
N ALA A 244 4.08 13.26 14.36
CA ALA A 244 4.23 14.36 13.40
C ALA A 244 5.51 14.13 12.57
N LEU A 245 5.41 14.29 11.26
CA LEU A 245 6.53 14.18 10.31
C LEU A 245 7.46 15.40 10.31
#